data_AF-A0A9D2FDC9-F1
#
_entry.id   AF-A0A9D2FDC9-F1
#
_cell.length_a   1.000
_cell.length_b   1.000
_cell.length_c   1.000
_cell.angle_alpha   90.00
_cell.angle_beta   90.00
_cell.angle_gamma   90.00
#
_symmetry.space_group_name_H-M   'P 1'
#
loop_
_entity.id
_entity.type
_entity.pdbx_description
1 polymer ?
#
loop_
_entity_poly.entity_id
_entity_poly.type
_entity_poly.pdbx_seq_one_letter_code
_entity_poly.pdbx_strand_id
1 'polypeptide(L)'
;MDFQCIYNNFKDHACIQEEQKNPFFKKATEEDLKNLTSIYEICLAHSPVWEEDDLSALKEIVIPAQLVNFYQELNPNNLPMNDAGIYLANLQRIREEYISLEPGCYLVTWGFLVIGTTIGGDPVLLDLNEADLPVYLAEHTILFGEGHRGNVDLSFGFPPDALQAEFGDNPIPVTYETIKKCLHLIETQFDVFIEKMSCNQYPDLEEELLQ
;
A
#
# COMPACT_ATOMS: atom_id res chain seq x y z
N MET A 1 10.87 15.71 5.63
CA MET A 1 9.94 16.15 4.55
C MET A 1 9.56 17.61 4.70
N ASP A 2 9.70 18.39 3.64
CA ASP A 2 9.11 19.73 3.49
C ASP A 2 7.78 19.61 2.75
N PHE A 3 6.67 19.61 3.48
CA PHE A 3 5.34 19.36 2.91
C PHE A 3 4.88 20.46 1.94
N GLN A 4 5.32 21.71 2.14
CA GLN A 4 4.97 22.78 1.23
C GLN A 4 5.68 22.63 -0.12
N CYS A 5 6.96 22.22 -0.08
CA CYS A 5 7.72 21.87 -1.27
C CYS A 5 7.06 20.71 -2.03
N ILE A 6 6.76 19.60 -1.33
CA ILE A 6 6.11 18.42 -1.92
C ILE A 6 4.77 18.79 -2.59
N TYR A 7 3.93 19.56 -1.90
CA TYR A 7 2.66 20.02 -2.47
C TYR A 7 2.86 20.82 -3.75
N ASN A 8 3.81 21.76 -3.74
CA ASN A 8 4.08 22.61 -4.90
C ASN A 8 4.58 21.78 -6.09
N ASN A 9 5.45 20.80 -5.86
CA ASN A 9 5.95 19.95 -6.94
C ASN A 9 4.80 19.17 -7.59
N PHE A 10 3.96 18.50 -6.79
CA PHE A 10 2.77 17.80 -7.33
C PHE A 10 1.86 18.73 -8.13
N LYS A 11 1.68 19.96 -7.66
CA LYS A 11 0.87 20.95 -8.35
C LYS A 11 1.49 21.43 -9.66
N ASP A 12 2.80 21.67 -9.69
CA ASP A 12 3.52 22.14 -10.87
C ASP A 12 3.57 21.08 -11.97
N HIS A 13 3.59 19.80 -11.59
CA HIS A 13 3.54 18.66 -12.50
C HIS A 13 2.14 18.19 -12.86
N ALA A 14 1.10 18.66 -12.16
CA ALA A 14 -0.28 18.37 -12.52
C ALA A 14 -0.62 19.03 -13.88
N CYS A 15 -0.91 18.21 -14.89
CA CYS A 15 -1.42 18.67 -16.19
C CYS A 15 -2.83 19.29 -16.13
N ILE A 16 -3.41 19.44 -14.94
CA ILE A 16 -4.74 19.98 -14.69
C ILE A 16 -4.69 21.07 -13.62
N GLN A 17 -5.58 22.04 -13.72
CA GLN A 17 -5.70 23.10 -12.72
C GLN A 17 -6.42 22.60 -11.47
N GLU A 18 -5.84 22.84 -10.31
CA GLU A 18 -6.46 22.55 -9.02
C GLU A 18 -7.73 23.39 -8.79
N GLU A 19 -8.82 22.73 -8.38
CA GLU A 19 -10.07 23.39 -8.03
C GLU A 19 -10.09 23.82 -6.57
N GLN A 20 -10.51 25.07 -6.29
CA GLN A 20 -10.53 25.62 -4.93
C GLN A 20 -11.41 24.81 -3.95
N LYS A 21 -12.49 24.17 -4.43
CA LYS A 21 -13.38 23.33 -3.59
C LYS A 21 -12.87 21.91 -3.43
N ASN A 22 -11.91 21.52 -4.25
CA ASN A 22 -11.50 20.15 -4.52
C ASN A 22 -9.97 20.09 -4.69
N PRO A 23 -9.19 20.54 -3.67
CA PRO A 23 -7.74 20.57 -3.77
C PRO A 23 -7.17 19.16 -3.95
N PHE A 24 -5.95 19.09 -4.48
CA PHE A 24 -5.24 17.82 -4.67
C PHE A 24 -5.01 17.10 -3.34
N PHE A 25 -4.68 17.86 -2.30
CA PHE A 25 -4.53 17.39 -0.94
C PHE A 25 -5.47 18.12 0.03
N LYS A 26 -5.90 17.42 1.07
CA LYS A 26 -6.60 17.99 2.22
C LYS A 26 -5.86 17.60 3.48
N LYS A 27 -5.85 18.49 4.48
CA LYS A 27 -5.42 18.09 5.81
C LYS A 27 -6.40 17.08 6.40
N ALA A 28 -5.88 16.00 6.97
CA ALA A 28 -6.70 15.00 7.63
C ALA A 28 -7.12 15.47 9.02
N THR A 29 -8.33 15.13 9.42
CA THR A 29 -8.79 15.24 10.80
C THR A 29 -8.27 14.07 11.63
N GLU A 30 -8.38 14.17 12.97
CA GLU A 30 -8.08 13.04 13.85
C GLU A 30 -8.94 11.81 13.54
N GLU A 31 -10.19 12.01 13.09
CA GLU A 31 -11.07 10.91 12.70
C GLU A 31 -10.60 10.23 11.42
N ASP A 32 -10.20 11.02 10.41
CA ASP A 32 -9.63 10.46 9.17
C ASP A 32 -8.38 9.62 9.46
N LEU A 33 -7.52 10.08 10.37
CA LEU A 33 -6.28 9.38 10.74
C LEU A 33 -6.53 8.03 11.43
N LYS A 34 -7.72 7.76 11.98
CA LYS A 34 -8.06 6.44 12.53
C LYS A 34 -8.11 5.36 11.43
N ASN A 35 -8.42 5.74 10.19
CA ASN A 35 -8.37 4.82 9.06
C ASN A 35 -6.99 4.23 8.82
N LEU A 36 -5.93 4.92 9.27
CA LEU A 36 -4.55 4.47 9.20
C LEU A 36 -4.05 3.94 10.54
N THR A 37 -4.43 4.55 11.66
CA THR A 37 -3.83 4.25 12.98
C THR A 37 -4.56 3.19 13.78
N SER A 38 -5.76 2.78 13.36
CA SER A 38 -6.60 1.77 14.03
C SER A 38 -6.87 0.57 13.10
N ILE A 39 -5.84 0.13 12.38
CA ILE A 39 -5.96 -0.97 11.39
C ILE A 39 -6.49 -2.24 12.06
N TYR A 40 -5.97 -2.60 13.24
CA TYR A 40 -6.43 -3.76 13.97
C TYR A 40 -7.94 -3.69 14.25
N GLU A 41 -8.43 -2.59 14.80
CA GLU A 41 -9.86 -2.43 15.12
C GLU A 41 -10.74 -2.44 13.86
N ILE A 42 -10.26 -1.85 12.77
CA ILE A 42 -10.96 -1.84 11.48
C ILE A 42 -11.06 -3.25 10.91
N CYS A 43 -9.94 -3.99 10.86
CA CYS A 43 -9.92 -5.37 10.38
C CYS A 43 -10.79 -6.26 11.27
N LEU A 44 -10.70 -6.13 12.59
CA LEU A 44 -11.51 -6.93 13.51
C LEU A 44 -13.02 -6.72 13.30
N ALA A 45 -13.43 -5.49 13.00
CA ALA A 45 -14.84 -5.15 12.81
C ALA A 45 -15.37 -5.49 11.41
N HIS A 46 -14.51 -5.52 10.39
CA HIS A 46 -14.94 -5.44 9.00
C HIS A 46 -14.18 -6.33 8.02
N SER A 47 -13.14 -7.05 8.44
CA SER A 47 -12.38 -7.91 7.54
C SER A 47 -13.31 -8.97 6.93
N PRO A 48 -13.30 -9.15 5.60
CA PRO A 48 -14.04 -10.23 4.96
C PRO A 48 -13.26 -11.56 4.98
N VAL A 49 -12.01 -11.54 5.48
CA VAL A 49 -11.04 -12.64 5.36
C VAL A 49 -10.64 -13.16 6.73
N TRP A 50 -10.33 -12.28 7.66
CA TRP A 50 -9.62 -12.64 8.88
C TRP A 50 -10.52 -12.68 10.11
N GLU A 51 -10.28 -13.67 10.96
CA GLU A 51 -10.87 -13.76 12.28
C GLU A 51 -9.93 -13.15 13.33
N GLU A 52 -10.41 -12.95 14.56
CA GLU A 52 -9.63 -12.26 15.61
C GLU A 52 -8.26 -12.90 15.88
N ASP A 53 -8.17 -14.23 15.85
CA ASP A 53 -6.94 -14.98 16.11
C ASP A 53 -5.86 -14.70 15.04
N ASP A 54 -6.27 -14.51 13.78
CA ASP A 54 -5.38 -14.21 12.65
C ASP A 54 -4.82 -12.79 12.72
N LEU A 55 -5.59 -11.86 13.30
CA LEU A 55 -5.26 -10.44 13.38
C LEU A 55 -4.33 -10.09 14.55
N SER A 56 -3.93 -11.08 15.34
CA SER A 56 -3.10 -10.87 16.54
C SER A 56 -1.79 -10.12 16.26
N ALA A 57 -1.16 -10.37 15.10
CA ALA A 57 0.05 -9.67 14.68
C ALA A 57 -0.15 -8.16 14.49
N LEU A 58 -1.35 -7.71 14.11
CA LEU A 58 -1.65 -6.29 13.89
C LEU A 58 -1.64 -5.47 15.18
N LYS A 59 -1.86 -6.10 16.35
CA LYS A 59 -1.85 -5.41 17.65
C LYS A 59 -0.50 -4.79 17.98
N GLU A 60 0.57 -5.38 17.45
CA GLU A 60 1.95 -4.94 17.68
C GLU A 60 2.44 -3.96 16.62
N ILE A 61 1.69 -3.77 15.53
CA ILE A 61 2.05 -2.85 14.46
C ILE A 61 1.82 -1.42 14.93
N VAL A 62 2.90 -0.64 14.97
CA VAL A 62 2.84 0.79 15.25
C VAL A 62 3.07 1.56 13.96
N ILE A 63 2.09 2.36 13.55
CA ILE A 63 2.24 3.23 12.39
C ILE A 63 3.30 4.31 12.69
N PRO A 64 4.36 4.42 11.87
CA PRO A 64 5.39 5.41 12.13
C PRO A 64 4.87 6.84 12.02
N ALA A 65 5.34 7.71 12.93
CA ALA A 65 4.92 9.11 12.98
C ALA A 65 5.15 9.85 11.66
N GLN A 66 6.18 9.48 10.89
CA GLN A 66 6.43 10.07 9.58
C GLN A 66 5.26 9.88 8.60
N LEU A 67 4.63 8.71 8.63
CA LEU A 67 3.50 8.38 7.76
C LEU A 67 2.23 9.10 8.23
N VAL A 68 1.99 9.13 9.55
CA VAL A 68 0.89 9.90 10.15
C VAL A 68 1.01 11.38 9.80
N ASN A 69 2.19 11.97 9.94
CA ASN A 69 2.43 13.39 9.62
C ASN A 69 2.22 13.68 8.13
N PHE A 70 2.65 12.78 7.24
CA PHE A 70 2.38 12.92 5.81
C PHE A 70 0.88 12.97 5.53
N TYR A 71 0.11 11.99 6.00
CA TYR A 71 -1.35 11.98 5.78
C TYR A 71 -2.08 13.11 6.53
N GLN A 72 -1.57 13.55 7.68
CA GLN A 72 -2.13 14.68 8.39
C GLN A 72 -2.05 15.98 7.57
N GLU A 73 -0.92 16.21 6.92
CA GLU A 73 -0.66 17.44 6.16
C GLU A 73 -1.08 17.34 4.69
N LEU A 74 -0.92 16.17 4.08
CA LEU A 74 -1.05 15.89 2.65
C LEU A 74 -1.86 14.61 2.38
N ASN A 75 -3.06 14.46 2.98
CA ASN A 75 -3.96 13.38 2.57
C ASN A 75 -4.40 13.60 1.11
N PRO A 76 -4.12 12.66 0.19
CA PRO A 76 -4.60 12.76 -1.19
C PRO A 76 -6.12 12.93 -1.22
N ASN A 77 -6.63 13.66 -2.21
CA ASN A 77 -8.07 13.86 -2.36
C ASN A 77 -8.48 13.82 -3.84
N ASN A 78 -7.94 14.73 -4.65
CA ASN A 78 -8.17 14.77 -6.10
C ASN A 78 -6.84 14.89 -6.84
N LEU A 79 -5.78 14.29 -6.29
CA LEU A 79 -4.46 14.32 -6.88
C LEU A 79 -4.49 13.55 -8.21
N PRO A 80 -4.15 14.17 -9.36
CA PRO A 80 -4.02 13.43 -10.60
C PRO A 80 -2.86 12.44 -10.51
N MET A 81 -2.95 11.42 -11.34
CA MET A 81 -1.84 10.49 -11.55
C MET A 81 -0.61 11.23 -12.06
N ASN A 82 0.55 10.77 -11.63
CA ASN A 82 1.84 11.27 -12.09
C ASN A 82 2.42 10.38 -13.21
N ASP A 83 3.60 10.75 -13.71
CA ASP A 83 4.30 9.99 -14.77
C ASP A 83 4.71 8.59 -14.31
N ALA A 84 4.71 8.32 -13.01
CA ALA A 84 4.96 7.00 -12.44
C ALA A 84 3.79 6.02 -12.63
N GLY A 85 2.65 6.51 -13.13
CA GLY A 85 1.43 5.71 -13.28
C GLY A 85 0.70 5.44 -11.95
N ILE A 86 1.01 6.15 -10.86
CA ILE A 86 0.45 5.87 -9.53
C ILE A 86 -0.64 6.86 -9.13
N TYR A 87 -1.74 6.32 -8.59
CA TYR A 87 -2.71 7.04 -7.78
C TYR A 87 -2.41 6.83 -6.29
N LEU A 88 -2.00 7.88 -5.58
CA LEU A 88 -1.84 7.80 -4.12
C LEU A 88 -3.19 7.62 -3.43
N ALA A 89 -3.27 6.63 -2.56
CA ALA A 89 -4.47 6.33 -1.79
C ALA A 89 -4.64 7.38 -0.68
N ASN A 90 -5.86 7.90 -0.56
CA ASN A 90 -6.26 8.67 0.60
C ASN A 90 -6.60 7.75 1.78
N LEU A 91 -6.75 8.32 2.97
CA LEU A 91 -7.06 7.56 4.19
C LEU A 91 -8.33 6.71 4.07
N GLN A 92 -9.35 7.16 3.32
CA GLN A 92 -10.56 6.38 3.09
C GLN A 92 -10.30 5.17 2.18
N ARG A 93 -9.53 5.35 1.11
CA ARG A 93 -9.12 4.25 0.22
C ARG A 93 -8.22 3.25 0.94
N ILE A 94 -7.32 3.72 1.80
CA ILE A 94 -6.51 2.85 2.67
C ILE A 94 -7.42 1.97 3.54
N ARG A 95 -8.47 2.53 4.14
CA ARG A 95 -9.45 1.73 4.90
C ARG A 95 -10.15 0.71 4.00
N GLU A 96 -10.53 1.10 2.79
CA GLU A 96 -11.21 0.22 1.82
C GLU A 96 -10.38 -0.99 1.42
N GLU A 97 -9.06 -0.83 1.31
CA GLU A 97 -8.11 -1.94 1.03
C GLU A 97 -8.21 -3.06 2.08
N TYR A 98 -8.48 -2.76 3.35
CA TYR A 98 -8.50 -3.76 4.43
C TYR A 98 -9.85 -4.44 4.64
N ILE A 99 -10.92 -3.81 4.18
CA ILE A 99 -12.30 -4.28 4.43
C ILE A 99 -12.98 -4.82 3.16
N SER A 100 -12.29 -4.72 2.02
CA SER A 100 -12.75 -5.20 0.73
C SER A 100 -11.80 -6.32 0.28
N LEU A 101 -12.23 -7.17 -0.67
CA LEU A 101 -11.40 -8.25 -1.22
C LEU A 101 -10.32 -7.72 -2.19
N GLU A 102 -9.63 -6.65 -1.78
CA GLU A 102 -8.51 -6.01 -2.46
C GLU A 102 -7.19 -6.65 -1.96
N PRO A 103 -6.06 -6.50 -2.66
CA PRO A 103 -4.79 -7.09 -2.23
C PRO A 103 -4.38 -6.72 -0.81
N GLY A 104 -4.66 -5.48 -0.38
CA GLY A 104 -4.34 -5.01 0.96
C GLY A 104 -4.97 -5.83 2.09
N CYS A 105 -6.17 -6.39 1.88
CA CYS A 105 -6.85 -7.17 2.92
C CYS A 105 -6.09 -8.45 3.24
N TYR A 106 -5.42 -9.06 2.26
CA TYR A 106 -4.62 -10.27 2.48
C TYR A 106 -3.25 -9.91 3.06
N LEU A 107 -2.62 -8.85 2.58
CA LEU A 107 -1.23 -8.51 2.90
C LEU A 107 -1.05 -7.87 4.29
N VAL A 108 -2.10 -7.26 4.84
CA VAL A 108 -2.02 -6.47 6.08
C VAL A 108 -1.53 -7.29 7.29
N THR A 109 -1.89 -8.57 7.40
CA THR A 109 -1.48 -9.45 8.52
C THR A 109 0.02 -9.67 8.60
N TRP A 110 0.75 -9.41 7.51
CA TRP A 110 2.21 -9.43 7.46
C TRP A 110 2.85 -8.05 7.54
N GLY A 111 2.07 -7.00 7.85
CA GLY A 111 2.56 -5.64 8.04
C GLY A 111 2.82 -4.87 6.75
N PHE A 112 2.20 -5.26 5.64
CA PHE A 112 2.23 -4.47 4.41
C PHE A 112 1.01 -3.55 4.33
N LEU A 113 1.25 -2.27 4.08
CA LEU A 113 0.24 -1.22 3.99
C LEU A 113 0.13 -0.71 2.55
N VAL A 114 -1.06 -0.76 1.95
CA VAL A 114 -1.28 -0.19 0.62
C VAL A 114 -1.39 1.33 0.73
N ILE A 115 -0.56 2.06 -0.03
CA ILE A 115 -0.54 3.55 -0.06
C ILE A 115 -0.89 4.13 -1.43
N GLY A 116 -1.15 3.29 -2.42
CA GLY A 116 -1.53 3.69 -3.76
C GLY A 116 -1.72 2.49 -4.67
N THR A 117 -2.12 2.77 -5.91
CA THR A 117 -2.31 1.76 -6.95
C THR A 117 -1.81 2.29 -8.29
N THR A 118 -1.29 1.43 -9.14
CA THR A 118 -0.97 1.78 -10.53
C THR A 118 -2.23 1.88 -11.40
N ILE A 119 -2.08 2.18 -12.69
CA ILE A 119 -3.15 2.16 -13.69
C ILE A 119 -3.75 0.75 -13.84
N GLY A 120 -2.90 -0.28 -13.87
CA GLY A 120 -3.30 -1.68 -13.94
C GLY A 120 -3.99 -2.19 -12.68
N GLY A 121 -3.99 -1.41 -11.61
CA GLY A 121 -4.58 -1.77 -10.32
C GLY A 121 -3.60 -2.48 -9.38
N ASP A 122 -2.31 -2.47 -9.70
CA ASP A 122 -1.27 -3.10 -8.90
C ASP A 122 -0.98 -2.27 -7.65
N PRO A 123 -1.05 -2.87 -6.44
CA PRO A 123 -0.89 -2.14 -5.19
C PRO A 123 0.55 -1.67 -4.96
N VAL A 124 0.68 -0.43 -4.51
CA VAL A 124 1.92 0.16 -3.99
C VAL A 124 1.92 0.04 -2.47
N LEU A 125 2.91 -0.66 -1.94
CA LEU A 125 2.96 -1.15 -0.56
C LEU A 125 4.09 -0.49 0.24
N LEU A 126 3.85 -0.21 1.52
CA LEU A 126 4.90 0.02 2.52
C LEU A 126 5.08 -1.22 3.38
N ASP A 127 6.32 -1.55 3.70
CA ASP A 127 6.63 -2.54 4.73
C ASP A 127 6.77 -1.87 6.10
N LEU A 128 5.79 -2.10 6.97
CA LEU A 128 5.74 -1.55 8.33
C LEU A 128 6.69 -2.26 9.30
N ASN A 129 7.27 -3.40 8.92
CA ASN A 129 8.22 -4.12 9.76
C ASN A 129 9.62 -3.50 9.71
N GLU A 130 9.88 -2.64 8.73
CA GLU A 130 11.17 -2.02 8.47
C GLU A 130 11.13 -0.53 8.83
N ALA A 131 12.15 -0.05 9.56
CA ALA A 131 12.15 1.30 10.13
C ALA A 131 12.05 2.42 9.07
N ASP A 132 12.65 2.19 7.91
CA ASP A 132 12.74 3.16 6.81
C ASP A 132 11.50 3.16 5.91
N LEU A 133 10.55 2.23 6.12
CA LEU A 133 9.35 2.06 5.31
C LEU A 133 9.67 1.92 3.80
N PRO A 134 10.37 0.86 3.38
CA PRO A 134 10.61 0.61 1.97
C PRO A 134 9.29 0.43 1.22
N VAL A 135 9.27 0.97 0.00
CA VAL A 135 8.12 1.02 -0.90
C VAL A 135 8.28 -0.03 -1.98
N TYR A 136 7.25 -0.85 -2.15
CA TYR A 136 7.21 -1.94 -3.12
C TYR A 136 6.01 -1.81 -4.05
N LEU A 137 6.13 -2.42 -5.22
CA LEU A 137 5.04 -2.74 -6.12
C LEU A 137 4.78 -4.24 -6.03
N ALA A 138 3.51 -4.64 -5.96
CA ALA A 138 3.10 -6.03 -6.09
C ALA A 138 2.09 -6.16 -7.21
N GLU A 139 2.08 -7.29 -7.89
CA GLU A 139 0.98 -7.63 -8.78
C GLU A 139 -0.34 -7.71 -8.00
N HIS A 140 -1.44 -7.20 -8.55
CA HIS A 140 -2.78 -7.27 -7.95
C HIS A 140 -3.26 -8.71 -7.74
N THR A 141 -2.64 -9.69 -8.40
CA THR A 141 -2.91 -11.13 -8.24
C THR A 141 -1.93 -11.85 -7.33
N ILE A 142 -1.12 -11.12 -6.55
CA ILE A 142 -0.07 -11.70 -5.70
C ILE A 142 -0.60 -12.82 -4.80
N LEU A 143 -1.77 -12.64 -4.17
CA LEU A 143 -2.40 -13.60 -3.28
C LEU A 143 -3.87 -13.80 -3.61
N PHE A 144 -4.31 -15.06 -3.48
CA PHE A 144 -5.72 -15.44 -3.52
C PHE A 144 -6.10 -16.16 -2.24
N GLY A 145 -7.27 -15.82 -1.70
CA GLY A 145 -7.87 -16.51 -0.56
C GLY A 145 -8.98 -17.46 -0.99
N GLU A 146 -8.88 -18.72 -0.58
CA GLU A 146 -9.98 -19.67 -0.65
C GLU A 146 -10.55 -19.91 0.75
N GLY A 147 -11.84 -19.62 0.91
CA GLY A 147 -12.54 -19.85 2.17
C GLY A 147 -12.83 -21.33 2.37
N HIS A 148 -12.27 -21.94 3.40
CA HIS A 148 -12.55 -23.31 3.81
C HIS A 148 -12.97 -23.37 5.28
N ARG A 149 -14.28 -23.53 5.52
CA ARG A 149 -14.84 -23.87 6.85
C ARG A 149 -14.37 -22.96 8.01
N GLY A 150 -14.26 -21.66 7.77
CA GLY A 150 -13.88 -20.68 8.80
C GLY A 150 -12.37 -20.43 8.91
N ASN A 151 -11.55 -21.03 8.03
CA ASN A 151 -10.16 -20.64 7.83
C ASN A 151 -9.99 -20.16 6.38
N VAL A 152 -9.15 -19.14 6.16
CA VAL A 152 -8.75 -18.72 4.82
C VAL A 152 -7.39 -19.33 4.50
N ASP A 153 -7.37 -20.16 3.47
CA ASP A 153 -6.12 -20.66 2.91
C ASP A 153 -5.67 -19.68 1.83
N LEU A 154 -4.52 -19.06 2.03
CA LEU A 154 -3.90 -18.16 1.06
C LEU A 154 -2.91 -18.89 0.18
N SER A 155 -2.87 -18.51 -1.09
CA SER A 155 -1.92 -19.03 -2.08
C SER A 155 -1.43 -17.92 -3.01
N PHE A 156 -0.21 -18.09 -3.52
CA PHE A 156 0.33 -17.18 -4.53
C PHE A 156 -0.33 -17.42 -5.88
N GLY A 157 -0.69 -16.34 -6.57
CA GLY A 157 -1.21 -16.43 -7.94
C GLY A 157 -0.16 -16.84 -8.95
N PHE A 158 0.86 -15.98 -9.12
CA PHE A 158 1.96 -16.18 -10.04
C PHE A 158 3.30 -15.96 -9.32
N PRO A 159 3.75 -16.92 -8.49
CA PRO A 159 5.01 -16.79 -7.78
C PRO A 159 6.19 -16.76 -8.77
N PRO A 160 7.27 -16.00 -8.49
CA PRO A 160 8.45 -15.96 -9.35
C PRO A 160 9.10 -17.34 -9.55
N ASP A 161 9.75 -17.57 -10.70
CA ASP A 161 10.44 -18.83 -11.03
C ASP A 161 11.46 -19.26 -9.95
N ALA A 162 12.14 -18.30 -9.33
CA ALA A 162 13.09 -18.58 -8.25
C ALA A 162 12.40 -19.21 -7.03
N LEU A 163 11.19 -18.74 -6.70
CA LEU A 163 10.39 -19.27 -5.61
C LEU A 163 9.81 -20.64 -5.99
N GLN A 164 9.33 -20.78 -7.23
CA GLN A 164 8.88 -22.07 -7.75
C GLN A 164 10.01 -23.12 -7.72
N ALA A 165 11.23 -22.75 -8.08
CA ALA A 165 12.39 -23.65 -8.05
C ALA A 165 12.78 -24.06 -6.61
N GLU A 166 12.61 -23.18 -5.63
CA GLU A 166 12.90 -23.44 -4.21
C GLU A 166 11.97 -24.52 -3.63
N PHE A 167 10.68 -24.47 -3.98
CA PHE A 167 9.67 -25.38 -3.42
C PHE A 167 9.30 -26.56 -4.33
N GLY A 168 9.62 -26.49 -5.62
CA GLY A 168 9.29 -27.51 -6.62
C GLY A 168 7.78 -27.72 -6.70
N ASP A 169 7.34 -28.99 -6.61
CA ASP A 169 5.92 -29.36 -6.63
C ASP A 169 5.19 -29.14 -5.29
N ASN A 170 5.90 -28.67 -4.24
CA ASN A 170 5.27 -28.44 -2.94
C ASN A 170 4.54 -27.09 -2.90
N PRO A 171 3.46 -26.97 -2.11
CA PRO A 171 2.83 -25.67 -1.86
C PRO A 171 3.84 -24.67 -1.29
N ILE A 172 3.87 -23.47 -1.88
CA ILE A 172 4.70 -22.37 -1.39
C ILE A 172 4.01 -21.79 -0.16
N PRO A 173 4.64 -21.84 1.03
CA PRO A 173 4.03 -21.28 2.24
C PRO A 173 3.91 -19.76 2.11
N VAL A 174 2.77 -19.19 2.47
CA VAL A 174 2.58 -17.73 2.51
C VAL A 174 3.13 -17.21 3.84
N THR A 175 4.26 -16.53 3.77
CA THR A 175 5.00 -15.98 4.90
C THR A 175 5.51 -14.60 4.50
N TYR A 176 5.91 -13.78 5.49
CA TYR A 176 6.53 -12.49 5.22
C TYR A 176 7.71 -12.60 4.21
N GLU A 177 8.60 -13.59 4.38
CA GLU A 177 9.76 -13.78 3.51
C GLU A 177 9.39 -14.21 2.08
N THR A 178 8.40 -15.10 1.93
CA THR A 178 7.96 -15.54 0.60
C THR A 178 7.16 -14.46 -0.11
N ILE A 179 6.37 -13.65 0.61
CA ILE A 179 5.72 -12.46 0.07
C ILE A 179 6.76 -11.48 -0.44
N LYS A 180 7.77 -11.14 0.38
CA LYS A 180 8.82 -10.17 0.03
C LYS A 180 9.59 -10.56 -1.23
N LYS A 181 9.77 -11.87 -1.50
CA LYS A 181 10.37 -12.39 -2.74
C LYS A 181 9.51 -12.16 -3.99
N CYS A 182 8.21 -11.93 -3.83
CA CYS A 182 7.26 -11.61 -4.91
C CYS A 182 7.06 -10.10 -5.10
N LEU A 183 7.72 -9.26 -4.29
CA LEU A 183 7.59 -7.80 -4.35
C LEU A 183 8.70 -7.18 -5.21
N HIS A 184 8.37 -6.12 -5.93
CA HIS A 184 9.31 -5.31 -6.68
C HIS A 184 9.65 -4.05 -5.89
N LEU A 185 10.90 -3.90 -5.47
CA LEU A 185 11.34 -2.71 -4.72
C LEU A 185 11.31 -1.48 -5.62
N ILE A 186 10.57 -0.45 -5.20
CA ILE A 186 10.54 0.87 -5.86
C ILE A 186 11.58 1.78 -5.21
N GLU A 187 11.54 1.87 -3.88
CA GLU A 187 12.42 2.73 -3.10
C GLU A 187 12.62 2.19 -1.69
N THR A 188 13.78 2.44 -1.12
CA THR A 188 14.18 1.95 0.20
C THR A 188 13.61 2.75 1.37
N GLN A 189 13.15 3.97 1.11
CA GLN A 189 12.69 4.94 2.11
C GLN A 189 11.42 5.66 1.64
N PHE A 190 10.41 5.70 2.50
CA PHE A 190 9.12 6.33 2.18
C PHE A 190 9.21 7.82 1.84
N ASP A 191 9.99 8.60 2.61
CA ASP A 191 10.11 10.04 2.37
C ASP A 191 10.83 10.34 1.05
N VAL A 192 11.89 9.59 0.74
CA VAL A 192 12.57 9.64 -0.57
C VAL A 192 11.60 9.28 -1.69
N PHE A 193 10.76 8.25 -1.49
CA PHE A 193 9.72 7.90 -2.46
C PHE A 193 8.78 9.07 -2.74
N ILE A 194 8.19 9.68 -1.70
CA ILE A 194 7.28 10.81 -1.84
C ILE A 194 7.97 12.01 -2.49
N GLU A 195 9.21 12.33 -2.09
CA GLU A 195 9.97 13.45 -2.66
C GLU A 195 10.22 13.25 -4.16
N LYS A 196 10.74 12.07 -4.56
CA LYS A 196 10.95 11.72 -5.97
C LYS A 196 9.65 11.69 -6.77
N MET A 197 8.60 11.12 -6.19
CA MET A 197 7.28 11.03 -6.80
C MET A 197 6.69 12.41 -7.06
N SER A 198 6.83 13.33 -6.11
CA SER A 198 6.37 14.72 -6.25
C SER A 198 7.07 15.46 -7.38
N CYS A 199 8.31 15.06 -7.72
CA CYS A 199 9.14 15.67 -8.75
C CYS A 199 9.08 14.93 -10.11
N ASN A 200 8.15 13.99 -10.31
CA ASN A 200 8.08 13.11 -11.49
C ASN A 200 9.42 12.43 -11.83
N GLN A 201 10.13 11.93 -10.82
CA GLN A 201 11.42 11.25 -11.02
C GLN A 201 11.32 9.74 -11.21
N TYR A 202 10.10 9.20 -11.20
CA TYR A 202 9.86 7.81 -11.55
C TYR A 202 9.33 7.71 -12.98
N PRO A 203 9.84 6.75 -13.76
CA PRO A 203 9.22 6.32 -15.01
C PRO A 203 7.92 5.56 -14.71
N ASP A 204 7.20 5.11 -15.75
CA ASP A 204 6.05 4.23 -15.58
C ASP A 204 6.48 2.93 -14.88
N LEU A 205 6.09 2.78 -13.61
CA LEU A 205 6.59 1.71 -12.75
C LEU A 205 6.00 0.35 -13.11
N GLU A 206 4.79 0.31 -13.66
CA GLU A 206 4.17 -0.91 -14.13
C GLU A 206 4.92 -1.43 -15.37
N GLU A 207 5.21 -0.53 -16.31
CA GLU A 207 6.02 -0.87 -17.49
C GLU A 207 7.44 -1.30 -17.11
N GLU A 208 8.07 -0.69 -16.11
CA GLU A 208 9.46 -1.05 -15.76
C GLU A 208 9.61 -2.31 -14.91
N LEU A 209 8.65 -2.59 -14.03
CA LEU A 209 8.82 -3.62 -12.99
C LEU A 209 8.00 -4.88 -13.23
N LEU A 210 6.89 -4.83 -13.97
CA LEU A 210 5.95 -5.94 -14.13
C LEU A 210 5.89 -6.52 -15.56
N GLN A 211 6.93 -6.30 -16.38
CA GLN A 211 7.07 -6.88 -17.73
C GLN A 211 7.51 -8.35 -17.73
#